data_AF-A0A7W1A124-F1
#
_entry.id   AF-A0A7W1A124-F1
#
_cell.length_a   1.000
_cell.length_b   1.000
_cell.length_c   1.000
_cell.angle_alpha   90.00
_cell.angle_beta   90.00
_cell.angle_gamma   90.00
#
_symmetry.space_group_name_H-M   'P 1'
#
loop_
_entity.id
_entity.type
_entity.pdbx_description
1 polymer ?
#
loop_
_entity_poly.entity_id
_entity_poly.type
_entity_poly.pdbx_seq_one_letter_code
_entity_poly.pdbx_strand_id
1 'polypeptide(L)'
;MRRLAYLLTSVLALAACATADDDLDDAEAEAATGQEVTGSLVGLYATSASLTLANGDIANLELRTSGTFVRMRCYHAGCALQVPETDHYDTYTSSSGKTYLRFYSFEVLWNAAHDDREEKRVVADVYEVQKTSTTIKLRKSYSSRWVTLRRTTAKTLCTNDGGSWSSSSCACPGGGGGWSNDGYVVFAAGAGGCVMAAGAHEDACDTTDGMYTDDDATPLGVYCRCQKGTYLTNDGCEGI
;
A
#
# COMPACT_ATOMS: atom_id res chain seq x y z
N MET A 1 71.50 5.69 -36.44
CA MET A 1 70.74 4.41 -36.41
C MET A 1 69.96 4.35 -35.10
N ARG A 2 68.62 4.15 -35.18
CA ARG A 2 67.70 3.49 -34.22
C ARG A 2 67.75 3.96 -32.74
N ARG A 3 66.66 4.33 -32.04
CA ARG A 3 65.21 4.08 -32.19
C ARG A 3 64.46 5.05 -31.25
N LEU A 4 63.30 5.53 -31.71
CA LEU A 4 62.17 6.00 -30.89
C LEU A 4 61.75 4.93 -29.87
N ALA A 5 61.37 5.34 -28.66
CA ALA A 5 60.48 4.58 -27.80
C ALA A 5 59.76 5.45 -26.76
N TYR A 6 58.45 5.62 -27.02
CA TYR A 6 57.28 5.68 -26.12
C TYR A 6 57.22 6.72 -24.98
N LEU A 7 56.33 7.72 -25.04
CA LEU A 7 54.85 7.72 -24.86
C LEU A 7 54.38 7.56 -23.40
N LEU A 8 53.70 8.63 -22.94
CA LEU A 8 52.50 8.66 -22.09
C LEU A 8 52.51 7.95 -20.74
N THR A 9 52.37 8.73 -19.66
CA THR A 9 51.41 8.42 -18.57
C THR A 9 51.11 9.66 -17.73
N SER A 10 50.38 10.62 -18.30
CA SER A 10 49.60 11.60 -17.54
C SER A 10 48.23 10.95 -17.25
N VAL A 11 48.15 10.09 -16.23
CA VAL A 11 46.88 9.48 -15.82
C VAL A 11 46.29 10.27 -14.67
N LEU A 12 45.24 10.99 -15.04
CA LEU A 12 44.07 11.42 -14.27
C LEU A 12 44.00 10.87 -12.84
N ALA A 13 44.17 11.76 -11.86
CA ALA A 13 43.50 11.65 -10.58
C ALA A 13 42.28 12.59 -10.60
N LEU A 14 41.30 12.30 -11.47
CA LEU A 14 39.94 12.74 -11.20
C LEU A 14 39.42 11.82 -10.11
N ALA A 15 39.43 12.31 -8.88
CA ALA A 15 38.54 11.82 -7.84
C ALA A 15 37.10 12.07 -8.30
N ALA A 16 36.57 11.15 -9.09
CA ALA A 16 35.14 11.01 -9.26
C ALA A 16 34.59 10.52 -7.92
N CYS A 17 34.20 11.47 -7.07
CA CYS A 17 33.11 11.23 -6.13
C CYS A 17 31.84 11.05 -6.97
N ALA A 18 31.71 9.89 -7.62
CA ALA A 18 30.46 9.44 -8.18
C ALA A 18 29.67 8.83 -7.01
N THR A 19 28.91 9.68 -6.31
CA THR A 19 27.73 9.23 -5.57
C THR A 19 26.66 8.91 -6.63
N ALA A 20 26.84 7.80 -7.32
CA ALA A 20 25.84 7.23 -8.22
C ALA A 20 25.58 5.83 -7.69
N ASP A 21 24.34 5.54 -7.28
CA ASP A 21 23.69 4.23 -7.48
C ASP A 21 22.37 4.03 -6.69
N ASP A 22 21.85 5.00 -5.92
CA ASP A 22 20.56 4.78 -5.25
C ASP A 22 19.32 5.23 -6.05
N ASP A 23 19.44 6.12 -7.04
CA ASP A 23 18.26 6.70 -7.72
C ASP A 23 17.83 5.95 -9.00
N LEU A 24 18.66 5.07 -9.57
CA LEU A 24 18.35 4.42 -10.87
C LEU A 24 17.32 3.30 -10.74
N ASP A 25 17.32 2.57 -9.62
CA ASP A 25 16.44 1.40 -9.46
C ASP A 25 14.97 1.80 -9.26
N ASP A 26 14.72 2.99 -8.71
CA ASP A 26 13.37 3.47 -8.40
C ASP A 26 12.61 3.85 -9.66
N ALA A 27 13.27 4.59 -10.55
CA ALA A 27 12.73 4.94 -11.86
C ALA A 27 12.54 3.68 -12.73
N GLU A 28 13.44 2.69 -12.59
CA GLU A 28 13.29 1.38 -13.23
C GLU A 28 12.01 0.69 -12.73
N ALA A 29 11.78 0.67 -11.41
CA ALA A 29 10.64 0.02 -10.81
C ALA A 29 9.30 0.66 -11.19
N GLU A 30 9.22 1.99 -11.30
CA GLU A 30 8.00 2.67 -11.76
C GLU A 30 7.67 2.39 -13.22
N ALA A 31 8.67 2.25 -14.09
CA ALA A 31 8.49 2.05 -15.53
C ALA A 31 8.42 0.58 -15.97
N ALA A 32 8.82 -0.36 -15.10
CA ALA A 32 8.93 -1.76 -15.47
C ALA A 32 7.60 -2.44 -15.79
N THR A 33 7.65 -3.49 -16.62
CA THR A 33 6.53 -4.41 -16.79
C THR A 33 6.33 -5.22 -15.50
N GLY A 34 5.08 -5.34 -15.05
CA GLY A 34 4.74 -6.13 -13.87
C GLY A 34 5.14 -7.58 -14.02
N GLN A 35 5.70 -8.15 -12.96
CA GLN A 35 5.96 -9.58 -12.86
C GLN A 35 4.84 -10.22 -12.05
N GLU A 36 4.55 -11.50 -12.31
CA GLU A 36 3.55 -12.22 -11.53
C GLU A 36 3.87 -12.18 -10.04
N VAL A 37 2.79 -12.14 -9.24
CA VAL A 37 2.86 -12.10 -7.78
C VAL A 37 3.62 -13.31 -7.28
N THR A 38 4.77 -13.07 -6.64
CA THR A 38 5.46 -14.18 -5.98
C THR A 38 4.67 -14.59 -4.74
N GLY A 39 4.25 -15.86 -4.68
CA GLY A 39 3.57 -16.45 -3.50
C GLY A 39 4.40 -16.34 -2.22
N SER A 40 5.68 -15.96 -2.32
CA SER A 40 6.55 -15.71 -1.18
C SER A 40 6.08 -14.51 -0.35
N LEU A 41 5.57 -13.42 -0.93
CA LEU A 41 5.19 -12.22 -0.17
C LEU A 41 3.76 -12.27 0.37
N VAL A 42 2.94 -13.19 -0.12
CA VAL A 42 1.54 -13.37 0.30
C VAL A 42 1.43 -13.61 1.82
N GLY A 43 0.51 -12.89 2.45
CA GLY A 43 0.22 -13.02 3.87
C GLY A 43 -0.31 -11.75 4.52
N LEU A 44 -0.57 -11.86 5.82
CA LEU A 44 -0.96 -10.78 6.70
C LEU A 44 0.25 -10.28 7.48
N TYR A 45 0.44 -8.97 7.49
CA TYR A 45 1.53 -8.29 8.16
C TYR A 45 1.02 -7.07 8.93
N ALA A 46 1.62 -6.81 10.08
CA ALA A 46 1.28 -5.68 10.95
C ALA A 46 2.53 -5.10 11.59
N THR A 47 2.53 -3.79 11.83
CA THR A 47 3.55 -3.12 12.64
C THR A 47 3.42 -3.53 14.11
N SER A 48 4.51 -3.39 14.87
CA SER A 48 4.42 -3.51 16.32
C SER A 48 3.78 -2.25 16.91
N ALA A 49 2.97 -2.40 17.95
CA ALA A 49 2.30 -1.29 18.64
C ALA A 49 3.25 -0.18 19.16
N SER A 50 4.55 -0.47 19.32
CA SER A 50 5.56 0.50 19.77
C SER A 50 6.21 1.32 18.65
N LEU A 51 5.83 1.11 17.37
CA LEU A 51 6.43 1.83 16.25
C LEU A 51 5.76 3.19 16.07
N THR A 52 6.54 4.27 16.05
CA THR A 52 6.03 5.59 15.68
C THR A 52 5.91 5.69 14.16
N LEU A 53 4.66 5.65 13.68
CA LEU A 53 4.36 5.73 12.25
C LEU A 53 4.40 7.19 11.76
N ALA A 54 4.96 7.37 10.57
CA ALA A 54 4.97 8.63 9.85
C ALA A 54 3.81 8.70 8.84
N ASN A 55 3.58 9.89 8.30
CA ASN A 55 2.64 10.07 7.20
C ASN A 55 3.08 9.21 5.99
N GLY A 56 2.13 8.45 5.44
CA GLY A 56 2.33 7.53 4.32
C GLY A 56 2.89 6.16 4.71
N ASP A 57 3.19 5.89 5.98
CA ASP A 57 3.60 4.55 6.42
C ASP A 57 2.43 3.56 6.31
N ILE A 58 2.75 2.30 6.03
CA ILE A 58 1.79 1.19 6.08
C ILE A 58 1.85 0.57 7.47
N ALA A 59 0.73 0.59 8.19
CA ALA A 59 0.62 -0.02 9.51
C ALA A 59 0.24 -1.51 9.44
N ASN A 60 -0.62 -1.86 8.49
CA ASN A 60 -1.14 -3.21 8.27
C ASN A 60 -1.21 -3.49 6.76
N LEU A 61 -0.93 -4.73 6.38
CA LEU A 61 -0.89 -5.16 4.99
C LEU A 61 -1.32 -6.61 4.86
N GLU A 62 -2.30 -6.85 4.00
CA GLU A 62 -2.66 -8.15 3.45
C GLU A 62 -2.27 -8.18 1.98
N LEU A 63 -1.40 -9.11 1.61
CA LEU A 63 -1.08 -9.43 0.22
C LEU A 63 -1.73 -10.77 -0.14
N ARG A 64 -2.62 -10.77 -1.13
CA ARG A 64 -3.37 -11.97 -1.55
C ARG A 64 -2.77 -12.61 -2.78
N THR A 65 -3.01 -13.91 -2.96
CA THR A 65 -2.56 -14.68 -4.13
C THR A 65 -3.18 -14.21 -5.45
N SER A 66 -4.34 -13.54 -5.41
CA SER A 66 -5.00 -12.97 -6.59
C SER A 66 -4.33 -11.71 -7.14
N GLY A 67 -3.25 -11.22 -6.50
CA GLY A 67 -2.66 -9.93 -6.84
C GLY A 67 -3.45 -8.73 -6.36
N THR A 68 -4.34 -8.94 -5.38
CA THR A 68 -5.02 -7.86 -4.67
C THR A 68 -4.43 -7.67 -3.28
N PHE A 69 -4.46 -6.45 -2.77
CA PHE A 69 -4.02 -6.13 -1.43
C PHE A 69 -5.13 -5.45 -0.64
N VAL A 70 -5.01 -5.53 0.67
CA VAL A 70 -5.65 -4.58 1.59
C VAL A 70 -4.55 -4.01 2.46
N ARG A 71 -4.47 -2.70 2.61
CA ARG A 71 -3.49 -2.07 3.51
C ARG A 71 -4.14 -0.98 4.32
N MET A 72 -3.59 -0.69 5.49
CA MET A 72 -3.93 0.49 6.27
C MET A 72 -2.77 1.47 6.20
N ARG A 73 -3.03 2.65 5.62
CA ARG A 73 -2.06 3.73 5.49
C ARG A 73 -2.30 4.77 6.58
N CYS A 74 -1.20 5.21 7.18
CA CYS A 74 -1.20 6.32 8.12
C CYS A 74 -1.21 7.64 7.38
N TYR A 75 -2.25 8.44 7.60
CA TYR A 75 -2.28 9.84 7.27
C TYR A 75 -2.01 10.66 8.54
N HIS A 76 -1.20 11.71 8.39
CA HIS A 76 -0.64 12.52 9.47
C HIS A 76 0.36 11.77 10.39
N ALA A 77 1.20 12.55 11.08
CA ALA A 77 2.20 12.01 12.00
C ALA A 77 1.53 11.28 13.18
N GLY A 78 2.08 10.13 13.57
CA GLY A 78 1.48 9.30 14.62
C GLY A 78 0.28 8.48 14.16
N CYS A 79 -0.01 8.44 12.85
CA CYS A 79 -1.15 7.69 12.30
C CYS A 79 -2.49 8.17 12.87
N ALA A 80 -2.63 9.49 13.06
CA ALA A 80 -3.83 10.09 13.64
C ALA A 80 -5.08 9.82 12.79
N LEU A 81 -4.88 9.63 11.48
CA LEU A 81 -5.90 9.15 10.56
C LEU A 81 -5.43 7.86 9.90
N GLN A 82 -6.26 6.82 9.96
CA GLN A 82 -6.00 5.52 9.36
C GLN A 82 -6.95 5.30 8.21
N VAL A 83 -6.42 5.16 6.99
CA VAL A 83 -7.25 4.96 5.81
C VAL A 83 -6.96 3.58 5.25
N PRO A 84 -7.95 2.68 5.22
CA PRO A 84 -7.79 1.41 4.56
C PRO A 84 -7.93 1.58 3.05
N GLU A 85 -7.06 0.91 2.31
CA GLU A 85 -6.98 0.96 0.84
C GLU A 85 -6.93 -0.47 0.30
N THR A 86 -7.62 -0.71 -0.82
CA THR A 86 -7.59 -1.99 -1.53
C THR A 86 -7.44 -1.76 -3.02
N ASP A 87 -6.61 -2.55 -3.68
CA ASP A 87 -6.48 -2.56 -5.14
C ASP A 87 -5.60 -3.75 -5.57
N HIS A 88 -4.97 -3.63 -6.73
CA HIS A 88 -4.01 -4.55 -7.29
C HIS A 88 -2.60 -4.19 -6.83
N TYR A 89 -1.76 -5.22 -6.69
CA TYR A 89 -0.33 -5.07 -6.56
C TYR A 89 0.39 -6.05 -7.48
N ASP A 90 1.62 -5.72 -7.80
CA ASP A 90 2.55 -6.68 -8.38
C ASP A 90 3.90 -6.62 -7.70
N THR A 91 4.78 -7.51 -8.14
CA THR A 91 6.19 -7.50 -7.75
C THR A 91 7.06 -7.20 -8.95
N TYR A 92 8.23 -6.64 -8.67
CA TYR A 92 9.24 -6.37 -9.68
C TYR A 92 10.62 -6.61 -9.08
N THR A 93 11.53 -7.23 -9.83
CA THR A 93 12.94 -7.33 -9.44
C THR A 93 13.77 -6.48 -10.39
N SER A 94 14.48 -5.48 -9.86
CA SER A 94 15.31 -4.57 -10.65
C SER A 94 16.51 -5.28 -11.27
N SER A 95 17.14 -4.62 -12.24
CA SER A 95 18.40 -5.05 -12.84
C SER A 95 19.53 -5.21 -11.81
N SER A 96 19.50 -4.46 -10.70
CA SER A 96 20.41 -4.57 -9.56
C SER A 96 20.06 -5.70 -8.57
N GLY A 97 18.96 -6.40 -8.78
CA GLY A 97 18.53 -7.54 -7.97
C GLY A 97 17.71 -7.18 -6.73
N LYS A 98 17.29 -5.92 -6.56
CA LYS A 98 16.36 -5.51 -5.51
C LYS A 98 14.93 -5.92 -5.87
N THR A 99 14.14 -6.33 -4.89
CA THR A 99 12.72 -6.66 -5.09
C THR A 99 11.83 -5.50 -4.64
N TYR A 100 10.83 -5.18 -5.44
CA TYR A 100 9.87 -4.12 -5.22
C TYR A 100 8.44 -4.67 -5.18
N LEU A 101 7.60 -4.03 -4.36
CA LEU A 101 6.14 -4.12 -4.43
C LEU A 101 5.62 -2.82 -5.02
N ARG A 102 4.75 -2.94 -6.02
CA ARG A 102 4.07 -1.79 -6.62
C ARG A 102 2.60 -1.89 -6.33
N PHE A 103 2.07 -0.87 -5.70
CA PHE A 103 0.66 -0.75 -5.39
C PHE A 103 0.03 0.17 -6.42
N TYR A 104 -1.05 -0.32 -7.02
CA TYR A 104 -1.82 0.45 -7.98
C TYR A 104 -2.94 1.22 -7.28
N SER A 105 -3.32 2.31 -7.93
CA SER A 105 -4.56 3.05 -7.71
C SER A 105 -5.07 3.44 -9.10
N PHE A 106 -5.95 4.44 -9.17
CA PHE A 106 -6.46 4.99 -10.40
C PHE A 106 -6.38 6.52 -10.41
N GLU A 107 -6.33 7.03 -11.63
CA GLU A 107 -6.64 8.42 -11.95
C GLU A 107 -8.00 8.44 -12.63
N VAL A 108 -8.86 9.37 -12.23
CA VAL A 108 -10.13 9.62 -12.92
C VAL A 108 -9.85 10.63 -14.04
N LEU A 109 -10.08 10.21 -15.27
CA LEU A 109 -9.99 11.04 -16.46
C LEU A 109 -11.39 11.38 -16.92
N TRP A 110 -11.62 12.65 -17.27
CA TRP A 110 -12.87 13.05 -17.88
C TRP A 110 -12.82 12.79 -19.39
N ASN A 111 -13.70 11.93 -19.89
CA ASN A 111 -13.81 11.68 -21.31
C ASN A 111 -14.91 12.56 -21.90
N ALA A 112 -14.51 13.74 -22.37
CA ALA A 112 -15.43 14.72 -22.95
C ALA A 112 -16.19 14.23 -24.20
N ALA A 113 -15.73 13.14 -24.85
CA ALA A 113 -16.41 12.58 -26.02
C ALA A 113 -17.63 11.71 -25.64
N HIS A 114 -17.64 11.14 -24.44
CA HIS A 114 -18.68 10.24 -23.95
C HIS A 114 -19.45 10.79 -22.74
N ASP A 115 -19.05 11.96 -22.23
CA ASP A 115 -19.62 12.59 -21.02
C ASP A 115 -19.54 11.66 -19.80
N ASP A 116 -18.50 10.82 -19.76
CA ASP A 116 -18.28 9.81 -18.73
C ASP A 116 -16.89 9.93 -18.10
N ARG A 117 -16.76 9.24 -16.96
CA ARG A 117 -15.51 9.12 -16.21
C ARG A 117 -14.79 7.85 -16.66
N GLU A 118 -13.53 7.98 -17.02
CA GLU A 118 -12.65 6.86 -17.33
C GLU A 118 -11.64 6.67 -16.19
N GLU A 119 -11.62 5.48 -15.59
CA GLU A 119 -10.58 5.13 -14.62
C GLU A 119 -9.33 4.57 -15.33
N LYS A 120 -8.21 5.26 -15.15
CA LYS A 120 -6.90 4.78 -15.61
C LYS A 120 -6.10 4.26 -14.43
N ARG A 121 -5.74 2.97 -14.48
CA ARG A 121 -4.82 2.38 -13.49
C ARG A 121 -3.45 3.04 -13.54
N VAL A 122 -2.94 3.43 -12.37
CA VAL A 122 -1.61 4.05 -12.22
C VAL A 122 -0.87 3.47 -11.03
N VAL A 123 0.47 3.50 -11.08
CA VAL A 123 1.30 3.17 -9.92
C VAL A 123 1.13 4.29 -8.89
N ALA A 124 0.65 3.92 -7.70
CA ALA A 124 0.41 4.82 -6.58
C ALA A 124 1.63 4.88 -5.66
N ASP A 125 2.21 3.71 -5.34
CA ASP A 125 3.42 3.63 -4.54
C ASP A 125 4.30 2.47 -4.98
N VAL A 126 5.61 2.68 -4.87
CA VAL A 126 6.63 1.67 -5.04
C VAL A 126 7.40 1.53 -3.73
N TYR A 127 7.55 0.29 -3.27
CA TYR A 127 8.33 -0.04 -2.09
C TYR A 127 9.40 -1.06 -2.42
N GLU A 128 10.66 -0.78 -2.08
CA GLU A 128 11.66 -1.83 -1.95
C GLU A 128 11.29 -2.75 -0.78
N VAL A 129 11.50 -4.05 -0.97
CA VAL A 129 11.12 -5.08 -0.03
C VAL A 129 12.30 -5.94 0.35
N GLN A 130 12.51 -6.08 1.67
CA GLN A 130 13.37 -7.11 2.24
C GLN A 130 12.53 -8.07 3.06
N LYS A 131 12.58 -9.36 2.72
CA LYS A 131 11.78 -10.39 3.37
C LYS A 131 12.62 -11.30 4.24
N THR A 132 12.09 -11.66 5.41
CA THR A 132 12.53 -12.81 6.22
C THR A 132 11.40 -13.84 6.36
N SER A 133 11.60 -14.92 7.11
CA SER A 133 10.55 -15.91 7.39
C SER A 133 9.36 -15.34 8.16
N THR A 134 9.55 -14.25 8.92
CA THR A 134 8.55 -13.69 9.84
C THR A 134 8.28 -12.20 9.63
N THR A 135 9.01 -11.52 8.74
CA THR A 135 8.86 -10.08 8.54
C THR A 135 9.00 -9.71 7.07
N ILE A 136 8.38 -8.59 6.71
CA ILE A 136 8.73 -7.80 5.54
C ILE A 136 9.19 -6.42 6.02
N LYS A 137 10.25 -5.90 5.43
CA LYS A 137 10.63 -4.51 5.55
C LYS A 137 10.25 -3.83 4.24
N LEU A 138 9.60 -2.68 4.36
CA LEU A 138 9.18 -1.85 3.24
C LEU A 138 9.89 -0.52 3.34
N ARG A 139 10.46 -0.06 2.24
CA ARG A 139 11.03 1.29 2.10
C ARG A 139 10.44 1.89 0.84
N LYS A 140 9.78 3.04 0.94
CA LYS A 140 9.36 3.76 -0.28
C LYS A 140 10.59 4.04 -1.14
N SER A 141 10.48 3.87 -2.44
CA SER A 141 11.56 4.12 -3.41
C SER A 141 12.33 5.40 -3.07
N TYR A 142 11.64 6.53 -3.05
CA TYR A 142 12.19 7.86 -2.76
C TYR A 142 12.49 8.16 -1.28
N SER A 143 12.55 7.16 -0.39
CA SER A 143 12.78 7.34 1.05
C SER A 143 13.92 6.47 1.54
N SER A 144 14.67 6.95 2.53
CA SER A 144 15.69 6.14 3.22
C SER A 144 15.11 5.32 4.39
N ARG A 145 13.86 5.59 4.79
CA ARG A 145 13.22 4.99 5.97
C ARG A 145 12.63 3.61 5.67
N TRP A 146 13.04 2.62 6.46
CA TRP A 146 12.44 1.29 6.46
C TRP A 146 11.34 1.16 7.52
N VAL A 147 10.18 0.67 7.11
CA VAL A 147 9.09 0.22 7.98
C VAL A 147 9.13 -1.30 8.07
N THR A 148 9.14 -1.86 9.28
CA THR A 148 9.15 -3.31 9.47
C THR A 148 7.75 -3.79 9.87
N LEU A 149 7.19 -4.68 9.06
CA LEU A 149 5.93 -5.37 9.33
C LEU A 149 6.23 -6.83 9.70
N ARG A 150 5.59 -7.32 10.76
CA ARG A 150 5.69 -8.70 11.21
C ARG A 150 4.51 -9.49 10.70
N ARG A 151 4.77 -10.74 10.29
CA ARG A 151 3.73 -11.67 9.90
C ARG A 151 2.79 -11.91 11.08
N THR A 152 1.50 -11.84 10.82
CA THR A 152 0.44 -12.02 11.81
C THR A 152 -0.63 -12.98 11.29
N THR A 153 -1.67 -13.19 12.08
CA THR A 153 -2.83 -13.99 11.69
C THR A 153 -4.11 -13.18 11.88
N ALA A 154 -5.15 -13.51 11.11
CA ALA A 154 -6.47 -12.91 11.28
C ALA A 154 -6.99 -13.11 12.72
N LYS A 155 -6.74 -14.28 13.33
CA LYS A 155 -7.03 -14.54 14.74
C LYS A 155 -6.38 -13.53 15.69
N THR A 156 -5.08 -13.29 15.51
CA THR A 156 -4.32 -12.36 16.36
C THR A 156 -4.89 -10.95 16.25
N LEU A 157 -5.14 -10.47 15.03
CA LEU A 157 -5.72 -9.14 14.80
C LEU A 157 -7.11 -9.02 15.42
N CYS A 158 -7.97 -10.02 15.21
CA CYS A 158 -9.31 -10.07 15.80
C CYS A 158 -9.26 -9.96 17.33
N THR A 159 -8.37 -10.72 17.98
CA THR A 159 -8.25 -10.72 19.44
C THR A 159 -7.71 -9.39 19.97
N ASN A 160 -6.76 -8.77 19.25
CA ASN A 160 -6.20 -7.47 19.64
C ASN A 160 -7.26 -6.36 19.63
N ASP A 161 -8.22 -6.44 18.73
CA ASP A 161 -9.33 -5.49 18.62
C ASP A 161 -10.52 -5.84 19.53
N GLY A 162 -10.35 -6.79 20.45
CA GLY A 162 -11.40 -7.22 21.38
C GLY A 162 -12.49 -8.10 20.75
N GLY A 163 -12.29 -8.56 19.52
CA GLY A 163 -13.17 -9.49 18.83
C GLY A 163 -13.00 -10.93 19.30
N SER A 164 -14.01 -11.75 18.99
CA SER A 164 -14.02 -13.19 19.26
C SER A 164 -13.79 -13.99 17.98
N TRP A 165 -12.68 -14.72 17.91
CA TRP A 165 -12.33 -15.54 16.75
C TRP A 165 -13.00 -16.92 16.79
N SER A 166 -13.80 -17.24 15.77
CA SER A 166 -14.31 -18.58 15.46
C SER A 166 -13.31 -19.35 14.58
N SER A 167 -13.60 -20.59 14.16
CA SER A 167 -12.67 -21.38 13.33
C SER A 167 -12.14 -20.66 12.08
N SER A 168 -12.89 -19.69 11.52
CA SER A 168 -12.51 -18.98 10.29
C SER A 168 -13.02 -17.54 10.20
N SER A 169 -13.64 -16.99 11.25
CA SER A 169 -14.19 -15.64 11.23
C SER A 169 -13.97 -14.92 12.55
N CYS A 170 -13.94 -13.58 12.51
CA CYS A 170 -13.95 -12.75 13.70
C CYS A 170 -15.35 -12.18 13.91
N ALA A 171 -15.86 -12.30 15.13
CA ALA A 171 -17.00 -11.51 15.60
C ALA A 171 -16.47 -10.24 16.27
N CYS A 172 -16.66 -9.10 15.63
CA CYS A 172 -16.18 -7.82 16.15
C CYS A 172 -17.07 -7.30 17.29
N PRO A 173 -16.48 -6.64 18.30
CA PRO A 173 -17.25 -6.00 19.36
C PRO A 173 -18.17 -4.93 18.75
N GLY A 174 -19.41 -4.86 19.22
CA GLY A 174 -20.40 -3.89 18.70
C GLY A 174 -21.15 -4.31 17.43
N GLY A 175 -20.84 -5.46 16.81
CA GLY A 175 -21.56 -5.98 15.62
C GLY A 175 -22.97 -6.54 15.89
N GLY A 176 -23.62 -6.12 16.98
CA GLY A 176 -24.87 -6.68 17.48
C GLY A 176 -26.12 -6.00 16.91
N GLY A 177 -26.53 -6.41 15.72
CA GLY A 177 -27.95 -6.47 15.32
C GLY A 177 -28.74 -5.16 15.29
N GLY A 178 -28.55 -4.38 14.24
CA GLY A 178 -29.51 -3.37 13.81
C GLY A 178 -29.16 -2.91 12.41
N TRP A 179 -30.04 -3.13 11.44
CA TRP A 179 -29.99 -2.47 10.13
C TRP A 179 -30.35 -0.98 10.26
N SER A 180 -29.84 -0.32 11.30
CA SER A 180 -29.89 1.14 11.39
C SER A 180 -28.77 1.67 10.53
N ASN A 181 -29.02 2.78 9.85
CA ASN A 181 -28.18 3.40 8.83
C ASN A 181 -26.79 3.90 9.31
N ASP A 182 -26.30 3.43 10.47
CA ASP A 182 -25.15 3.97 11.22
C ASP A 182 -23.95 2.99 11.24
N GLY A 183 -23.69 2.30 10.13
CA GLY A 183 -22.56 1.40 9.95
C GLY A 183 -22.61 0.10 10.77
N TYR A 184 -21.91 -0.93 10.32
CA TYR A 184 -21.75 -2.18 11.06
C TYR A 184 -20.27 -2.56 11.13
N VAL A 185 -19.81 -3.02 12.28
CA VAL A 185 -18.40 -3.39 12.46
C VAL A 185 -18.13 -4.72 11.76
N VAL A 186 -17.22 -4.72 10.80
CA VAL A 186 -16.74 -5.91 10.08
C VAL A 186 -15.30 -6.21 10.41
N PHE A 187 -14.89 -7.45 10.19
CA PHE A 187 -13.50 -7.82 10.30
C PHE A 187 -12.78 -7.76 8.95
N ALA A 188 -11.65 -7.06 8.96
CA ALA A 188 -10.86 -6.64 7.83
C ALA A 188 -9.36 -6.86 8.15
N ALA A 189 -8.84 -8.05 7.88
CA ALA A 189 -7.50 -8.44 8.33
C ALA A 189 -6.39 -7.50 7.82
N GLY A 190 -6.41 -7.12 6.53
CA GLY A 190 -5.44 -6.17 5.99
C GLY A 190 -5.58 -4.74 6.50
N ALA A 191 -6.74 -4.37 7.05
CA ALA A 191 -6.95 -3.08 7.69
C ALA A 191 -6.58 -3.07 9.19
N GLY A 192 -6.16 -4.21 9.72
CA GLY A 192 -5.70 -4.33 11.11
C GLY A 192 -6.66 -5.00 12.07
N GLY A 193 -7.89 -5.28 11.64
CA GLY A 193 -8.84 -6.07 12.41
C GLY A 193 -10.28 -5.58 12.26
N CYS A 194 -10.95 -5.22 13.35
CA CYS A 194 -12.33 -4.78 13.35
C CYS A 194 -12.44 -3.32 12.93
N VAL A 195 -13.16 -3.07 11.83
CA VAL A 195 -13.35 -1.74 11.23
C VAL A 195 -14.84 -1.48 11.01
N MET A 196 -15.24 -0.22 11.01
CA MET A 196 -16.60 0.16 10.59
C MET A 196 -16.72 -0.06 9.09
N ALA A 197 -17.65 -0.92 8.64
CA ALA A 197 -18.02 -1.00 7.23
C ALA A 197 -18.94 0.17 6.88
N ALA A 198 -18.72 0.75 5.70
CA ALA A 198 -19.71 1.61 5.07
C ALA A 198 -21.00 0.81 4.77
N GLY A 199 -22.14 1.49 4.88
CA GLY A 199 -23.43 0.93 4.51
C GLY A 199 -23.56 0.66 3.01
N ALA A 200 -24.67 0.05 2.59
CA ALA A 200 -24.91 -0.32 1.19
C ALA A 200 -25.44 0.81 0.28
N HIS A 201 -25.42 2.07 0.75
CA HIS A 201 -26.03 3.22 0.07
C HIS A 201 -25.01 4.38 -0.04
N GLU A 202 -25.09 5.16 -1.11
CA GLU A 202 -24.28 6.36 -1.39
C GLU A 202 -24.29 7.34 -0.20
N ASP A 203 -25.47 7.65 0.33
CA ASP A 203 -25.64 8.49 1.52
C ASP A 203 -24.93 7.89 2.76
N ALA A 204 -24.79 6.56 2.84
CA ALA A 204 -24.12 5.87 3.95
C ALA A 204 -22.59 5.91 3.85
N CYS A 205 -22.01 6.17 2.66
CA CYS A 205 -20.61 6.52 2.52
C CYS A 205 -20.34 7.93 3.02
N ASP A 206 -21.15 8.89 2.58
CA ASP A 206 -21.00 10.31 2.93
C ASP A 206 -21.24 10.56 4.42
N THR A 207 -22.23 9.91 5.02
CA THR A 207 -22.57 10.07 6.47
C THR A 207 -21.60 9.39 7.44
N THR A 208 -20.67 8.56 6.95
CA THR A 208 -19.63 7.94 7.79
C THR A 208 -18.38 8.80 7.94
N ASP A 209 -18.50 10.12 7.74
CA ASP A 209 -17.37 11.02 7.53
C ASP A 209 -16.54 10.57 6.30
N GLY A 210 -17.25 10.35 5.18
CA GLY A 210 -16.69 10.14 3.86
C GLY A 210 -15.96 8.83 3.63
N MET A 211 -16.34 7.71 4.26
CA MET A 211 -15.73 6.42 3.97
C MET A 211 -16.36 5.72 2.74
N TYR A 212 -15.98 6.07 1.49
CA TYR A 212 -16.10 5.28 0.21
C TYR A 212 -16.88 5.97 -0.94
N THR A 213 -16.60 5.63 -2.21
CA THR A 213 -17.38 6.06 -3.41
C THR A 213 -17.55 4.88 -4.40
N ASP A 214 -18.82 4.71 -4.84
CA ASP A 214 -19.48 4.18 -6.08
C ASP A 214 -18.60 3.54 -7.20
N ASP A 215 -18.98 2.51 -8.00
CA ASP A 215 -20.29 1.94 -8.38
C ASP A 215 -20.23 0.41 -8.76
N ASP A 216 -21.31 -0.32 -8.45
CA ASP A 216 -21.80 -1.51 -9.17
C ASP A 216 -21.18 -2.93 -9.06
N ALA A 217 -20.74 -3.37 -7.86
CA ALA A 217 -21.05 -4.71 -7.28
C ALA A 217 -20.21 -5.03 -6.01
N THR A 218 -20.79 -4.94 -4.81
CA THR A 218 -20.09 -5.28 -3.56
C THR A 218 -20.50 -6.63 -2.97
N PRO A 219 -19.53 -7.51 -2.68
CA PRO A 219 -19.55 -8.21 -1.38
C PRO A 219 -18.17 -8.37 -0.69
N LEU A 220 -18.19 -8.08 0.63
CA LEU A 220 -17.29 -8.43 1.75
C LEU A 220 -15.79 -8.05 1.64
N GLY A 221 -15.38 -7.00 2.37
CA GLY A 221 -14.04 -6.39 2.29
C GLY A 221 -14.07 -4.99 1.68
N VAL A 222 -15.12 -4.24 2.01
CA VAL A 222 -15.46 -2.94 1.42
C VAL A 222 -14.54 -1.87 2.01
N TYR A 223 -13.71 -1.26 1.16
CA TYR A 223 -12.79 -0.18 1.53
C TYR A 223 -12.90 0.96 0.52
N CYS A 224 -12.43 2.12 0.96
CA CYS A 224 -12.39 3.33 0.17
C CYS A 224 -11.33 3.17 -0.88
N ARG A 225 -11.60 3.63 -2.09
CA ARG A 225 -10.53 3.96 -3.00
C ARG A 225 -10.64 5.44 -3.32
N CYS A 226 -9.68 6.21 -2.85
CA CYS A 226 -9.48 7.58 -3.33
C CYS A 226 -8.56 7.56 -4.55
N GLN A 227 -8.80 8.49 -5.48
CA GLN A 227 -7.91 8.71 -6.62
C GLN A 227 -6.49 9.05 -6.13
N LYS A 228 -5.50 8.79 -6.99
CA LYS A 228 -4.12 9.13 -6.68
C LYS A 228 -3.97 10.60 -6.26
N GLY A 229 -3.23 10.83 -5.17
CA GLY A 229 -2.95 12.18 -4.67
C GLY A 229 -4.08 12.80 -3.84
N THR A 230 -5.09 12.02 -3.47
CA THR A 230 -6.13 12.42 -2.53
C THR A 230 -6.13 11.52 -1.29
N TYR A 231 -6.67 12.01 -0.20
CA TYR A 231 -6.88 11.28 1.04
C TYR A 231 -8.34 11.38 1.46
N LEU A 232 -8.78 10.46 2.30
CA LEU A 232 -10.16 10.41 2.74
C LEU A 232 -10.43 11.36 3.89
N THR A 233 -11.51 12.12 3.80
CA THR A 233 -12.00 13.05 4.83
C THR A 233 -13.49 12.92 5.03
N ASN A 234 -14.00 13.65 6.02
CA ASN A 234 -15.41 13.79 6.31
C ASN A 234 -16.24 14.28 5.10
N ASP A 235 -15.62 15.05 4.19
CA ASP A 235 -16.26 15.62 3.00
C ASP A 235 -15.95 14.82 1.72
N GLY A 236 -15.37 13.60 1.85
CA GLY A 236 -14.97 12.72 0.76
C GLY A 236 -13.46 12.74 0.47
N CYS A 237 -13.05 12.40 -0.75
CA CYS A 237 -11.64 12.44 -1.15
C CYS A 237 -11.16 13.89 -1.35
N GLU A 238 -10.24 14.34 -0.50
CA GLU A 238 -9.60 15.66 -0.58
C GLU A 238 -8.18 15.57 -1.14
N GLY A 239 -7.72 16.61 -1.85
CA GLY A 239 -6.34 16.72 -2.32
C GLY A 239 -5.32 16.79 -1.18
N ILE A 240 -4.16 16.15 -1.40
CA ILE A 240 -2.99 16.23 -0.49
C ILE A 240 -2.30 17.60 -0.59
#